data_AF-A0A663LSS7-F1
#
_entry.id   AF-A0A663LSS7-F1
#
_cell.length_a   1.000
_cell.length_b   1.000
_cell.length_c   1.000
_cell.angle_alpha   90.00
_cell.angle_beta   90.00
_cell.angle_gamma   90.00
#
_symmetry.space_group_name_H-M   'P 1'
#
loop_
_entity.id
_entity.type
_entity.pdbx_description
1 polymer ?
#
loop_
_entity_poly.entity_id
_entity_poly.type
_entity_poly.pdbx_seq_one_letter_code
_entity_poly.pdbx_strand_id
1 'polypeptide(L)'
;MRQRQEQGIRAQCITVPSVTGEAGNWLRPQETRHPMVLLNLHTPISPCVSTGCLAVTGPHTMRGYVGGSLLVNCRYEAGQEMQPKFWCYPGRIFTCSDDIIITSSEHPMVRVHRFSIQDNRTRRVFTVTMESLTEGDAGTYVCGVRTGTFNIDEGHVVKVIVDPGQSLHLSAPPQHSTSAQVGLIPALTLPPSIPPPTAAGTDAPRGTPGSFRYFPVLAGLQVLALLAMSGAVLWASLRG
;
A
#
# COMPACT_ATOMS: atom_id res chain seq x y z
N MET A 1 -23.59 -17.34 43.61
CA MET A 1 -22.69 -18.47 43.30
C MET A 1 -23.31 -19.33 42.20
N ARG A 2 -23.15 -18.96 40.91
CA ARG A 2 -23.53 -19.76 39.75
C ARG A 2 -22.48 -19.52 38.68
N GLN A 3 -21.55 -20.46 38.51
CA GLN A 3 -20.61 -20.49 37.39
C GLN A 3 -21.37 -20.87 36.12
N ARG A 4 -21.20 -20.06 35.06
CA ARG A 4 -21.72 -20.30 33.72
C ARG A 4 -20.51 -20.54 32.81
N GLN A 5 -20.26 -21.81 32.51
CA GLN A 5 -19.83 -22.39 31.24
C GLN A 5 -19.05 -21.47 30.26
N GLU A 6 -17.72 -21.60 30.22
CA GLU A 6 -16.89 -21.29 29.04
C GLU A 6 -16.57 -22.60 28.32
N GLN A 7 -17.12 -22.79 27.12
CA GLN A 7 -16.70 -23.86 26.21
C GLN A 7 -15.52 -23.38 25.39
N GLY A 8 -14.31 -23.85 25.75
CA GLY A 8 -13.10 -23.69 24.95
C GLY A 8 -13.12 -24.66 23.77
N ILE A 9 -13.12 -24.12 22.55
CA ILE A 9 -12.94 -24.88 21.31
C ILE A 9 -11.46 -25.32 21.26
N ARG A 10 -11.21 -26.56 21.67
CA ARG A 10 -9.89 -27.20 21.62
C ARG A 10 -9.69 -27.75 20.21
N ALA A 11 -8.74 -27.21 19.46
CA ALA A 11 -8.27 -27.79 18.20
C ALA A 11 -7.73 -29.21 18.45
N GLN A 12 -8.32 -30.21 17.80
CA GLN A 12 -7.84 -31.59 17.83
C GLN A 12 -6.75 -31.75 16.77
N CYS A 13 -5.52 -32.04 17.21
CA CYS A 13 -4.46 -32.52 16.34
C CYS A 13 -4.80 -33.94 15.87
N ILE A 14 -4.93 -34.15 14.56
CA ILE A 14 -5.06 -35.48 13.97
C ILE A 14 -3.68 -36.13 14.01
N THR A 15 -3.56 -37.22 14.78
CA THR A 15 -2.36 -38.06 14.89
C THR A 15 -2.15 -38.83 13.58
N VAL A 16 -0.99 -38.72 12.96
CA VAL A 16 -0.56 -39.57 11.83
C VAL A 16 -0.01 -40.89 12.39
N PRO A 17 -0.35 -42.07 11.87
CA PRO A 17 0.20 -43.31 12.38
C PRO A 17 1.67 -43.48 11.95
N SER A 18 2.52 -43.75 12.94
CA SER A 18 3.91 -44.14 12.79
C SER A 18 4.02 -45.52 12.12
N VAL A 19 4.74 -45.60 11.00
CA VAL A 19 5.09 -46.89 10.36
C VAL A 19 6.36 -47.41 11.01
N THR A 20 6.23 -48.51 11.76
CA THR A 20 7.33 -49.28 12.34
C THR A 20 8.07 -50.03 11.24
N GLY A 21 9.39 -49.84 11.17
CA GLY A 21 10.29 -50.62 10.31
C GLY A 21 10.68 -51.93 10.97
N GLU A 22 10.62 -53.01 10.21
CA GLU A 22 11.26 -54.30 10.54
C GLU A 22 12.30 -54.66 9.49
N ALA A 23 13.48 -55.04 9.97
CA ALA A 23 14.61 -55.51 9.19
C ALA A 23 14.55 -57.04 9.08
N GLY A 24 14.75 -57.56 7.86
CA GLY A 24 14.92 -58.98 7.60
C GLY A 24 15.72 -59.19 6.31
N ASN A 25 16.92 -59.74 6.44
CA ASN A 25 17.93 -59.91 5.40
C ASN A 25 18.06 -61.40 5.03
N TRP A 26 18.05 -61.75 3.73
CA TRP A 26 18.62 -63.01 3.20
C TRP A 26 19.16 -62.83 1.76
N LEU A 27 20.49 -62.72 1.68
CA LEU A 27 21.47 -63.22 0.69
C LEU A 27 21.15 -63.33 -0.84
N ARG A 28 21.77 -62.42 -1.63
CA ARG A 28 22.60 -62.52 -2.90
C ARG A 28 22.25 -63.50 -4.06
N PRO A 29 22.81 -63.31 -5.30
CA PRO A 29 22.88 -62.15 -6.21
C PRO A 29 22.50 -62.56 -7.68
N GLN A 30 22.79 -61.71 -8.70
CA GLN A 30 22.55 -61.88 -10.17
C GLN A 30 21.12 -61.46 -10.59
N GLU A 31 20.81 -60.78 -11.69
CA GLU A 31 21.46 -60.45 -12.97
C GLU A 31 20.73 -59.23 -13.58
N THR A 32 21.40 -58.60 -14.53
CA THR A 32 21.13 -57.37 -15.28
C THR A 32 19.71 -57.02 -15.80
N ARG A 33 19.49 -55.69 -15.84
CA ARG A 33 18.80 -54.88 -16.89
C ARG A 33 17.25 -54.85 -16.99
N HIS A 34 16.73 -53.70 -16.55
CA HIS A 34 15.58 -52.91 -17.05
C HIS A 34 14.18 -53.54 -17.15
N PRO A 35 13.21 -52.95 -16.44
CA PRO A 35 11.91 -52.65 -17.02
C PRO A 35 11.65 -51.14 -17.03
N MET A 36 11.05 -50.68 -18.13
CA MET A 36 10.56 -49.32 -18.33
C MET A 36 9.78 -48.81 -17.11
N VAL A 37 10.29 -47.75 -16.48
CA VAL A 37 9.51 -46.96 -15.53
C VAL A 37 8.56 -46.11 -16.35
N LEU A 38 7.29 -46.49 -16.43
CA LEU A 38 6.23 -45.56 -16.82
C LEU A 38 6.22 -44.44 -15.77
N LEU A 39 6.76 -43.27 -16.11
CA LEU A 39 6.59 -42.04 -15.35
C LEU A 39 5.12 -41.65 -15.41
N ASN A 40 4.36 -42.06 -14.39
CA ASN A 40 3.06 -41.50 -14.09
C ASN A 40 3.24 -40.02 -13.71
N LEU A 41 3.16 -39.12 -14.69
CA LEU A 41 3.00 -37.68 -14.47
C LEU A 41 1.56 -37.40 -14.00
N HIS A 42 1.25 -37.79 -12.76
CA HIS A 42 0.14 -37.19 -12.03
C HIS A 42 0.69 -35.98 -11.27
N THR A 43 1.07 -34.94 -12.00
CA THR A 43 1.06 -33.62 -11.40
C THR A 43 -0.40 -33.32 -11.08
N PRO A 44 -0.74 -32.87 -9.87
CA PRO A 44 -2.04 -32.23 -9.68
C PRO A 44 -1.96 -30.97 -10.53
N ILE A 45 -2.48 -31.05 -11.76
CA ILE A 45 -2.74 -29.89 -12.60
C ILE A 45 -3.81 -29.13 -11.85
N SER A 46 -3.40 -28.27 -10.92
CA SER A 46 -4.32 -27.34 -10.25
C SER A 46 -4.77 -26.38 -11.34
N PRO A 47 -6.00 -26.49 -11.87
CA PRO A 47 -6.41 -25.67 -12.96
C PRO A 47 -6.89 -24.36 -12.36
N CYS A 48 -5.98 -23.41 -12.15
CA CYS A 48 -6.39 -22.01 -12.13
C CYS A 48 -6.60 -21.55 -13.57
N VAL A 49 -7.56 -22.19 -14.26
CA VAL A 49 -8.15 -21.62 -15.47
C VAL A 49 -9.27 -20.72 -14.99
N SER A 50 -8.93 -19.47 -14.74
CA SER A 50 -9.90 -18.39 -14.82
C SER A 50 -9.19 -17.20 -15.44
N THR A 51 -9.69 -16.83 -16.60
CA THR A 51 -9.47 -15.58 -17.31
C THR A 51 -9.18 -14.44 -16.33
N GLY A 52 -7.90 -14.04 -16.25
CA GLY A 52 -7.43 -12.84 -15.57
C GLY A 52 -7.62 -12.81 -14.05
N CYS A 53 -6.90 -13.64 -13.29
CA CYS A 53 -6.71 -13.35 -11.87
C CYS A 53 -5.87 -12.07 -11.73
N LEU A 54 -6.50 -10.97 -11.29
CA LEU A 54 -5.76 -9.80 -10.82
C LEU A 54 -4.94 -10.20 -9.61
N ALA A 55 -3.63 -9.94 -9.59
CA ALA A 55 -2.79 -10.28 -8.44
C ALA A 55 -3.07 -9.43 -7.19
N VAL A 56 -3.96 -8.42 -7.29
CA VAL A 56 -4.36 -7.54 -6.19
C VAL A 56 -5.87 -7.43 -6.12
N THR A 57 -6.41 -7.53 -4.90
CA THR A 57 -7.82 -7.32 -4.59
C THR A 57 -7.97 -6.29 -3.48
N GLY A 58 -8.83 -5.30 -3.69
CA GLY A 58 -9.15 -4.24 -2.72
C GLY A 58 -10.66 -4.00 -2.60
N PRO A 59 -11.07 -2.99 -1.82
CA PRO A 59 -12.46 -2.56 -1.79
C PRO A 59 -12.84 -1.84 -3.08
N HIS A 60 -14.04 -2.08 -3.60
CA HIS A 60 -14.53 -1.36 -4.79
C HIS A 60 -14.81 0.12 -4.49
N THR A 61 -15.32 0.43 -3.30
CA THR A 61 -15.71 1.80 -2.94
C THR A 61 -15.42 2.06 -1.47
N MET A 62 -14.86 3.23 -1.21
CA MET A 62 -14.56 3.76 0.11
C MET A 62 -15.28 5.10 0.27
N ARG A 63 -15.86 5.32 1.44
CA ARG A 63 -16.64 6.52 1.74
C ARG A 63 -16.12 7.16 3.03
N GLY A 64 -15.80 8.44 2.97
CA GLY A 64 -15.29 9.22 4.10
C GLY A 64 -15.92 10.60 4.15
N TYR A 65 -15.59 11.36 5.18
CA TYR A 65 -16.10 12.73 5.39
C TYR A 65 -14.94 13.72 5.36
N VAL A 66 -15.19 14.96 4.94
CA VAL A 66 -14.22 16.05 5.03
C VAL A 66 -13.67 16.16 6.46
N GLY A 67 -12.34 16.24 6.59
CA GLY A 67 -11.60 16.24 7.85
C GLY A 67 -11.35 14.85 8.46
N GLY A 68 -12.04 13.82 7.98
CA GLY A 68 -11.88 12.43 8.43
C GLY A 68 -10.70 11.70 7.78
N SER A 69 -10.67 10.37 7.92
CA SER A 69 -9.62 9.52 7.35
C SER A 69 -10.18 8.25 6.71
N LEU A 70 -9.50 7.71 5.70
CA LEU A 70 -9.77 6.41 5.09
C LEU A 70 -8.61 5.45 5.29
N LEU A 71 -8.93 4.17 5.49
CA LEU A 71 -7.98 3.07 5.47
C LEU A 71 -8.39 2.07 4.39
N VAL A 72 -7.55 1.92 3.36
CA VAL A 72 -7.78 1.04 2.22
C VAL A 72 -6.88 -0.18 2.35
N ASN A 73 -7.49 -1.36 2.51
CA ASN A 73 -6.76 -2.62 2.61
C ASN A 73 -6.75 -3.33 1.26
N CYS A 74 -5.57 -3.56 0.70
CA CYS A 74 -5.39 -4.29 -0.55
C CYS A 74 -4.59 -5.57 -0.30
N ARG A 75 -5.20 -6.70 -0.66
CA ARG A 75 -4.60 -8.03 -0.57
C ARG A 75 -3.90 -8.36 -1.87
N TYR A 76 -2.79 -9.08 -1.80
CA TYR A 76 -2.04 -9.53 -2.97
C TYR A 76 -1.70 -11.02 -2.91
N GLU A 77 -1.40 -11.59 -4.07
CA GLU A 77 -1.05 -13.00 -4.22
C GLU A 77 0.35 -13.34 -3.67
N ALA A 78 0.57 -14.61 -3.34
CA ALA A 78 1.87 -15.08 -2.88
C ALA A 78 2.96 -14.88 -3.96
N GLY A 79 4.18 -14.58 -3.53
CA GLY A 79 5.31 -14.25 -4.41
C GLY A 79 5.52 -12.74 -4.58
N GLN A 80 4.53 -11.92 -4.22
CA GLN A 80 4.57 -10.47 -4.34
C GLN A 80 5.07 -9.74 -3.07
N GLU A 81 5.53 -10.45 -2.05
CA GLU A 81 5.89 -9.89 -0.74
C GLU A 81 7.01 -8.84 -0.83
N MET A 82 8.01 -9.07 -1.67
CA MET A 82 9.15 -8.17 -1.83
C MET A 82 8.95 -7.10 -2.89
N GLN A 83 7.87 -7.16 -3.67
CA GLN A 83 7.60 -6.16 -4.69
C GLN A 83 7.05 -4.86 -4.05
N PRO A 84 7.38 -3.68 -4.61
CA PRO A 84 6.80 -2.41 -4.20
C PRO A 84 5.27 -2.42 -4.27
N LYS A 85 4.62 -1.85 -3.26
CA LYS A 85 3.18 -1.63 -3.19
C LYS A 85 2.90 -0.16 -3.41
N PHE A 86 1.92 0.18 -4.24
CA PHE A 86 1.62 1.56 -4.58
C PHE A 86 0.15 1.91 -4.38
N TRP A 87 -0.09 3.21 -4.24
CA TRP A 87 -1.36 3.89 -4.38
C TRP A 87 -1.20 5.02 -5.39
N CYS A 88 -2.01 5.05 -6.44
CA CYS A 88 -1.81 5.98 -7.55
C CYS A 88 -3.12 6.40 -8.23
N TYR A 89 -3.02 7.42 -9.08
CA TYR A 89 -4.10 7.77 -10.00
C TYR A 89 -4.07 6.86 -11.24
N PRO A 90 -5.25 6.46 -11.78
CA PRO A 90 -5.32 5.63 -12.97
C PRO A 90 -4.74 6.36 -14.19
N GLY A 91 -3.83 5.71 -14.90
CA GLY A 91 -3.29 6.13 -16.19
C GLY A 91 -4.11 5.61 -17.38
N ARG A 92 -3.54 5.73 -18.59
CA ARG A 92 -4.27 5.42 -19.84
C ARG A 92 -4.47 3.92 -20.10
N ILE A 93 -3.52 3.07 -19.73
CA ILE A 93 -3.57 1.62 -20.01
C ILE A 93 -2.99 0.86 -18.82
N PHE A 94 -3.83 0.47 -17.86
CA PHE A 94 -3.48 -0.40 -16.72
C PHE A 94 -2.13 -0.07 -16.05
N THR A 95 -1.80 1.22 -16.00
CA THR A 95 -0.61 1.79 -15.39
C THR A 95 -1.01 2.96 -14.53
N CYS A 96 -0.17 3.32 -13.57
CA CYS A 96 -0.29 4.58 -12.85
C CYS A 96 0.09 5.76 -13.74
N SER A 97 -0.64 6.88 -13.64
CA SER A 97 -0.16 8.14 -14.23
C SER A 97 1.02 8.69 -13.42
N ASP A 98 0.84 8.74 -12.10
CA ASP A 98 1.83 9.13 -11.09
C ASP A 98 1.52 8.41 -9.79
N ASP A 99 2.56 7.92 -9.10
CA ASP A 99 2.42 7.32 -7.78
C ASP A 99 2.14 8.42 -6.73
N ILE A 100 1.09 8.25 -5.94
CA ILE A 100 0.82 9.11 -4.78
C ILE A 100 1.75 8.71 -3.65
N ILE A 101 1.87 7.39 -3.43
CA ILE A 101 2.79 6.82 -2.47
C ILE A 101 3.13 5.37 -2.86
N ILE A 102 4.38 4.97 -2.63
CA ILE A 102 4.90 3.65 -2.97
C ILE A 102 5.90 3.17 -1.92
N THR A 103 5.92 1.86 -1.64
CA THR A 103 6.91 1.22 -0.76
C THR A 103 8.17 0.79 -1.54
N SER A 104 9.17 0.26 -0.85
CA SER A 104 10.26 -0.51 -1.47
C SER A 104 10.46 -1.85 -0.78
N SER A 105 11.34 -2.68 -1.31
CA SER A 105 11.79 -3.92 -0.66
C SER A 105 12.37 -3.67 0.74
N GLU A 106 13.07 -2.55 0.92
CA GLU A 106 13.71 -2.14 2.17
C GLU A 106 12.78 -1.32 3.06
N HIS A 107 11.86 -0.55 2.46
CA HIS A 107 10.96 0.36 3.16
C HIS A 107 9.50 -0.08 2.99
N PRO A 108 9.02 -1.06 3.79
CA PRO A 108 7.64 -1.53 3.71
C PRO A 108 6.63 -0.52 4.30
N MET A 109 7.09 0.54 4.96
CA MET A 109 6.26 1.61 5.50
C MET A 109 6.79 2.96 5.03
N VAL A 110 5.94 3.73 4.37
CA VAL A 110 6.27 5.05 3.83
C VAL A 110 5.15 6.02 4.19
N ARG A 111 5.50 7.28 4.46
CA ARG A 111 4.55 8.36 4.70
C ARG A 111 4.96 9.60 3.92
N VAL A 112 4.02 10.17 3.18
CA VAL A 112 4.19 11.40 2.43
C VAL A 112 2.98 12.30 2.69
N HIS A 113 3.21 13.41 3.38
CA HIS A 113 2.16 14.39 3.72
C HIS A 113 1.02 13.73 4.52
N ARG A 114 -0.20 13.70 3.95
CA ARG A 114 -1.41 13.10 4.54
C ARG A 114 -1.63 11.64 4.13
N PHE A 115 -0.71 11.07 3.34
CA PHE A 115 -0.80 9.69 2.85
C PHE A 115 0.22 8.81 3.55
N SER A 116 -0.17 7.61 3.97
CA SER A 116 0.75 6.57 4.41
C SER A 116 0.41 5.25 3.75
N ILE A 117 1.43 4.40 3.59
CA ILE A 117 1.29 3.04 3.09
C ILE A 117 2.14 2.10 3.94
N GLN A 118 1.58 0.96 4.30
CA GLN A 118 2.27 -0.06 5.08
C GLN A 118 1.98 -1.45 4.51
N ASP A 119 3.02 -2.19 4.14
CA ASP A 119 2.93 -3.56 3.64
C ASP A 119 3.12 -4.59 4.78
N ASN A 120 2.07 -5.36 5.06
CA ASN A 120 2.15 -6.54 5.91
C ASN A 120 2.41 -7.79 5.05
N ARG A 121 3.69 -8.11 4.87
CA ARG A 121 4.18 -9.23 4.05
C ARG A 121 3.68 -10.59 4.53
N THR A 122 3.58 -10.80 5.84
CA THR A 122 3.09 -12.05 6.42
C THR A 122 1.62 -12.31 6.07
N ARG A 123 0.80 -11.26 6.10
CA ARG A 123 -0.64 -11.35 5.79
C ARG A 123 -0.94 -11.17 4.30
N ARG A 124 0.04 -10.75 3.51
CA ARG A 124 -0.09 -10.32 2.12
C ARG A 124 -1.17 -9.26 1.93
N VAL A 125 -1.18 -8.28 2.83
CA VAL A 125 -2.10 -7.14 2.80
C VAL A 125 -1.29 -5.88 3.05
N PHE A 126 -1.42 -4.90 2.17
CA PHE A 126 -0.94 -3.55 2.45
C PHE A 126 -2.12 -2.62 2.71
N THR A 127 -1.89 -1.64 3.57
CA THR A 127 -2.89 -0.66 4.00
C THR A 127 -2.43 0.72 3.56
N VAL A 128 -3.29 1.42 2.83
CA VAL A 128 -3.12 2.84 2.49
C VAL A 128 -3.99 3.66 3.43
N THR A 129 -3.43 4.71 4.04
CA THR A 129 -4.18 5.65 4.87
C THR A 129 -4.20 7.01 4.19
N MET A 130 -5.39 7.61 4.10
CA MET A 130 -5.60 8.99 3.66
C MET A 130 -6.18 9.78 4.83
N GLU A 131 -5.46 10.74 5.39
CA GLU A 131 -5.87 11.49 6.59
C GLU A 131 -6.35 12.90 6.26
N SER A 132 -7.24 13.48 7.07
CA SER A 132 -7.75 14.85 6.92
C SER A 132 -8.36 15.13 5.54
N LEU A 133 -9.23 14.23 5.07
CA LEU A 133 -9.83 14.25 3.73
C LEU A 133 -10.40 15.63 3.36
N THR A 134 -10.26 15.98 2.10
CA THR A 134 -10.89 17.15 1.48
C THR A 134 -11.84 16.69 0.38
N GLU A 135 -12.76 17.56 -0.07
CA GLU A 135 -13.64 17.24 -1.20
C GLU A 135 -12.87 16.87 -2.47
N GLY A 136 -11.68 17.46 -2.66
CA GLY A 136 -10.80 17.16 -3.78
C GLY A 136 -10.14 15.77 -3.75
N ASP A 137 -10.23 15.05 -2.62
CA ASP A 137 -9.74 13.67 -2.52
C ASP A 137 -10.77 12.65 -3.07
N ALA A 138 -11.97 13.09 -3.46
CA ALA A 138 -12.94 12.24 -4.13
C ALA A 138 -12.46 11.90 -5.56
N GLY A 139 -12.50 10.62 -5.92
CA GLY A 139 -11.95 10.20 -7.21
C GLY A 139 -11.83 8.70 -7.37
N THR A 140 -11.10 8.30 -8.41
CA THR A 140 -10.74 6.91 -8.66
C THR A 140 -9.25 6.75 -8.50
N TYR A 141 -8.86 5.68 -7.81
CA TYR A 141 -7.50 5.35 -7.47
C TYR A 141 -7.21 3.90 -7.82
N VAL A 142 -5.93 3.53 -7.84
CA VAL A 142 -5.49 2.15 -8.00
C VAL A 142 -4.55 1.80 -6.84
N CYS A 143 -4.83 0.69 -6.16
CA CYS A 143 -3.84 0.04 -5.31
C CYS A 143 -3.25 -1.15 -6.06
N GLY A 144 -1.93 -1.31 -6.04
CA GLY A 144 -1.30 -2.39 -6.82
C GLY A 144 0.08 -2.78 -6.35
N VAL A 145 0.64 -3.75 -7.07
CA VAL A 145 2.01 -4.21 -6.93
C VAL A 145 2.80 -3.84 -8.19
N ARG A 146 4.01 -3.30 -8.01
CA ARG A 146 4.91 -2.99 -9.12
C ARG A 146 5.65 -4.25 -9.55
N THR A 147 5.32 -4.78 -10.73
CA THR A 147 5.81 -6.07 -11.26
C THR A 147 7.01 -5.94 -12.21
N GLY A 148 7.65 -4.76 -12.30
CA GLY A 148 8.85 -4.52 -13.12
C GLY A 148 8.56 -3.83 -14.46
N THR A 149 9.60 -3.43 -15.18
CA THR A 149 9.52 -2.46 -16.31
C THR A 149 8.80 -2.95 -17.56
N PHE A 150 8.57 -4.25 -17.71
CA PHE A 150 7.95 -4.85 -18.91
C PHE A 150 6.62 -5.54 -18.62
N ASN A 151 6.16 -5.50 -17.37
CA ASN A 151 4.89 -6.07 -16.96
C ASN A 151 3.85 -4.97 -16.80
N ILE A 152 2.59 -5.29 -17.08
CA ILE A 152 1.46 -4.41 -16.78
C ILE A 152 1.32 -4.34 -15.26
N ASP A 153 1.10 -3.15 -14.70
CA ASP A 153 0.91 -3.00 -13.26
C ASP A 153 -0.34 -3.80 -12.83
N GLU A 154 -0.16 -4.71 -11.88
CA GLU A 154 -1.26 -5.49 -11.34
C GLU A 154 -1.90 -4.70 -10.19
N GLY A 155 -3.12 -4.19 -10.42
CA GLY A 155 -3.80 -3.33 -9.47
C GLY A 155 -5.32 -3.51 -9.43
N HIS A 156 -5.91 -3.04 -8.33
CA HIS A 156 -7.35 -2.99 -8.11
C HIS A 156 -7.82 -1.54 -8.09
N VAL A 157 -8.86 -1.25 -8.85
CA VAL A 157 -9.48 0.08 -8.91
C VAL A 157 -10.33 0.31 -7.67
N VAL A 158 -10.15 1.45 -7.01
CA VAL A 158 -10.88 1.86 -5.82
C VAL A 158 -11.54 3.22 -6.06
N LYS A 159 -12.85 3.31 -5.87
CA LYS A 159 -13.59 4.58 -5.90
C LYS A 159 -13.64 5.20 -4.51
N VAL A 160 -13.17 6.43 -4.37
CA VAL A 160 -13.25 7.21 -3.12
C VAL A 160 -14.34 8.26 -3.24
N ILE A 161 -15.25 8.26 -2.27
CA ILE A 161 -16.32 9.25 -2.12
C ILE A 161 -16.05 10.03 -0.83
N VAL A 162 -16.06 11.35 -0.91
CA VAL A 162 -15.92 12.23 0.26
C VAL A 162 -17.20 13.05 0.39
N ASP A 163 -17.91 12.87 1.50
CA ASP A 163 -19.07 13.69 1.86
C ASP A 163 -18.65 14.90 2.70
N PRO A 164 -19.45 15.98 2.72
CA PRO A 164 -19.24 17.09 3.65
C PRO A 164 -19.15 16.61 5.10
N GLY A 165 -18.26 17.22 5.87
CA GLY A 165 -18.11 16.90 7.30
C GLY A 165 -19.42 17.10 8.05
N GLN A 166 -19.69 16.26 9.05
CA GLN A 166 -20.77 16.54 10.00
C GLN A 166 -20.40 17.84 10.72
N SER A 167 -21.05 18.94 10.35
CA SER A 167 -21.18 20.05 11.27
C SER A 167 -21.93 19.49 12.47
N LEU A 168 -21.22 19.25 13.57
CA LEU A 168 -21.88 19.20 14.88
C LEU A 168 -22.42 20.61 15.09
N HIS A 169 -23.59 20.87 14.51
CA HIS A 169 -24.42 21.97 14.88
C HIS A 169 -24.79 21.67 16.33
N LEU A 170 -23.97 22.16 17.26
CA LEU A 170 -24.34 22.27 18.65
C LEU A 170 -25.66 23.03 18.62
N SER A 171 -26.76 22.30 18.78
CA SER A 171 -28.02 22.88 19.20
C SER A 171 -27.72 23.53 20.55
N ALA A 172 -27.47 24.84 20.50
CA ALA A 172 -27.33 25.66 21.68
C ALA A 172 -28.54 25.41 22.58
N PRO A 173 -28.35 25.15 23.89
CA PRO A 173 -29.47 25.08 24.82
C PRO A 173 -30.24 26.42 24.78
N PRO A 174 -31.59 26.41 24.90
CA PRO A 174 -32.36 27.64 24.90
C PRO A 174 -31.92 28.54 26.05
N GLN A 175 -31.51 29.76 25.72
CA GLN A 175 -31.27 30.82 26.70
C GLN A 175 -32.61 31.20 27.34
N HIS A 176 -32.78 30.83 28.60
CA HIS A 176 -33.79 31.45 29.46
C HIS A 176 -33.10 32.49 30.34
N SER A 177 -33.29 33.76 29.94
CA SER A 177 -32.98 34.92 30.75
C SER A 177 -33.80 34.89 32.04
N THR A 178 -33.15 34.84 33.21
CA THR A 178 -33.78 35.29 34.45
C THR A 178 -32.76 36.11 35.24
N SER A 179 -33.08 37.39 35.38
CA SER A 179 -32.36 38.38 36.19
C SER A 179 -32.80 38.26 37.65
N ALA A 180 -31.85 38.13 38.59
CA ALA A 180 -32.04 38.51 39.99
C ALA A 180 -30.69 38.83 40.65
N GLN A 181 -30.73 39.80 41.55
CA GLN A 181 -29.65 40.66 42.02
C GLN A 181 -28.94 40.16 43.31
N VAL A 182 -27.69 40.63 43.46
CA VAL A 182 -26.96 41.01 44.70
C VAL A 182 -26.62 39.91 45.72
N GLY A 183 -25.30 39.71 45.92
CA GLY A 183 -24.70 38.96 47.03
C GLY A 183 -23.17 39.06 47.01
N LEU A 184 -22.59 39.68 48.03
CA LEU A 184 -21.21 40.15 48.20
C LEU A 184 -20.19 39.06 48.68
N ILE A 185 -18.93 39.15 48.21
CA ILE A 185 -17.62 38.81 48.87
C ILE A 185 -17.12 37.33 48.84
N PRO A 186 -15.80 37.00 48.94
CA PRO A 186 -14.54 37.67 48.55
C PRO A 186 -13.71 36.86 47.51
N ALA A 187 -12.70 37.53 46.96
CA ALA A 187 -11.64 36.97 46.13
C ALA A 187 -10.81 35.90 46.86
N LEU A 188 -10.59 34.76 46.19
CA LEU A 188 -9.55 33.79 46.51
C LEU A 188 -8.75 33.49 45.23
N THR A 189 -7.65 34.22 45.10
CA THR A 189 -6.30 33.75 44.71
C THR A 189 -6.16 32.81 43.50
N LEU A 190 -5.65 33.36 42.38
CA LEU A 190 -4.96 32.59 41.33
C LEU A 190 -3.58 32.09 41.82
N PRO A 191 -3.15 30.88 41.45
CA PRO A 191 -1.73 30.55 41.31
C PRO A 191 -1.21 30.82 39.88
N PRO A 192 0.11 30.93 39.68
CA PRO A 192 0.70 31.70 38.59
C PRO A 192 0.68 31.00 37.23
N SER A 193 0.62 31.85 36.21
CA SER A 193 0.88 31.59 34.80
C SER A 193 2.22 30.90 34.57
N ILE A 194 2.16 29.73 33.93
CA ILE A 194 3.30 29.08 33.29
C ILE A 194 3.63 29.88 32.02
N PRO A 195 4.85 30.42 31.84
CA PRO A 195 5.22 31.04 30.57
C PRO A 195 5.42 29.97 29.48
N PRO A 196 5.06 30.26 28.22
CA PRO A 196 5.32 29.36 27.11
C PRO A 196 6.84 29.22 26.87
N PRO A 197 7.33 28.02 26.47
CA PRO A 197 8.70 27.88 26.03
C PRO A 197 8.93 28.69 24.76
N THR A 198 9.96 29.53 24.81
CA THR A 198 10.56 30.24 23.70
C THR A 198 10.90 29.22 22.60
N ALA A 199 10.17 29.24 21.49
CA ALA A 199 10.62 28.59 20.27
C ALA A 199 11.81 29.39 19.75
N ALA A 200 13.00 28.90 20.08
CA ALA A 200 14.24 29.25 19.42
C ALA A 200 14.08 29.03 17.91
N GLY A 201 14.53 30.00 17.13
CA GLY A 201 14.56 29.92 15.69
C GLY A 201 15.30 28.67 15.22
N THR A 202 14.78 28.06 14.18
CA THR A 202 15.58 27.21 13.31
C THR A 202 15.23 27.62 11.89
N ASP A 203 16.22 28.20 11.23
CA ASP A 203 16.20 28.55 9.83
C ASP A 203 15.65 27.41 8.98
N ALA A 204 14.65 27.73 8.17
CA ALA A 204 14.29 26.90 7.03
C ALA A 204 15.49 26.87 6.07
N PRO A 205 15.97 25.69 5.61
CA PRO A 205 16.83 25.64 4.45
C PRO A 205 15.99 26.08 3.26
N ARG A 206 16.33 27.25 2.72
CA ARG A 206 15.80 27.77 1.46
C ARG A 206 16.22 26.79 0.36
N GLY A 207 15.34 25.83 0.06
CA GLY A 207 15.52 24.88 -1.02
C GLY A 207 15.78 25.63 -2.32
N THR A 208 16.91 25.34 -2.94
CA THR A 208 17.32 25.86 -4.24
C THR A 208 16.33 25.37 -5.31
N PRO A 209 15.67 26.26 -6.06
CA PRO A 209 14.86 25.85 -7.19
C PRO A 209 15.78 25.61 -8.39
N GLY A 210 15.69 24.43 -8.99
CA GLY A 210 16.10 24.23 -10.38
C GLY A 210 17.32 23.33 -10.60
N SER A 211 17.16 22.03 -10.38
CA SER A 211 17.91 21.03 -11.16
C SER A 211 16.97 20.15 -12.00
N PHE A 212 15.69 20.06 -11.61
CA PHE A 212 14.71 19.19 -12.27
C PHE A 212 14.18 19.69 -13.63
N ARG A 213 14.51 20.93 -14.03
CA ARG A 213 14.12 21.50 -15.34
C ARG A 213 15.19 21.38 -16.42
N TYR A 214 16.45 21.07 -16.06
CA TYR A 214 17.55 20.97 -17.02
C TYR A 214 17.71 19.57 -17.62
N PHE A 215 17.25 18.53 -16.91
CA PHE A 215 17.31 17.14 -17.37
C PHE A 215 16.62 16.87 -18.73
N PRO A 216 15.37 17.31 -18.98
CA PRO A 216 14.74 17.08 -20.29
C PRO A 216 15.37 17.94 -21.41
N VAL A 217 15.94 19.10 -21.07
CA VAL A 217 16.60 19.99 -22.04
C VAL A 217 17.96 19.43 -22.47
N LEU A 218 18.74 18.90 -21.53
CA LEU A 218 20.03 18.24 -21.81
C LEU A 218 19.84 16.97 -22.64
N ALA A 219 18.84 16.14 -22.31
CA ALA A 219 18.51 14.96 -23.08
C ALA A 219 18.09 15.32 -24.52
N GLY A 220 17.28 16.37 -24.70
CA GLY A 220 16.91 16.89 -26.01
C GLY A 220 18.09 17.38 -26.83
N LEU A 221 19.03 18.11 -26.20
CA LEU A 221 20.25 18.60 -26.84
C LEU A 221 21.15 17.44 -27.32
N GLN A 222 21.27 16.36 -26.55
CA GLN A 222 22.04 15.17 -26.93
C GLN A 222 21.43 14.45 -28.13
N VAL A 223 20.10 14.30 -28.19
CA VAL A 223 19.43 13.68 -29.34
C VAL A 223 19.62 14.50 -30.62
N LEU A 224 19.50 15.83 -30.54
CA LEU A 224 19.73 16.73 -31.68
C LEU A 224 21.18 16.64 -32.19
N ALA A 225 22.16 16.56 -31.29
CA ALA A 225 23.56 16.39 -31.66
C ALA A 225 23.81 15.06 -32.38
N LEU A 226 23.22 13.95 -31.90
CA LEU A 226 23.34 12.64 -32.55
C LEU A 226 22.70 12.62 -33.94
N LEU A 227 21.53 13.25 -34.11
CA LEU A 227 20.89 13.38 -35.42
C LEU A 227 21.73 14.21 -36.40
N ALA A 228 22.29 15.33 -35.95
CA ALA A 228 23.18 16.16 -36.77
C ALA A 228 24.44 15.41 -37.20
N MET A 229 25.06 14.65 -36.28
CA MET A 229 26.23 13.82 -36.59
C MET A 229 25.90 12.71 -37.58
N SER A 230 24.76 12.03 -37.40
CA SER A 230 24.30 10.99 -38.35
C SER A 230 24.01 11.57 -39.74
N GLY A 231 23.44 12.78 -39.81
CA GLY A 231 23.19 13.49 -41.07
C GLY A 231 24.48 13.92 -41.76
N ALA A 232 25.49 14.39 -41.01
CA ALA A 232 26.79 14.75 -41.55
C ALA A 232 27.56 13.55 -42.12
N VAL A 233 27.53 12.41 -41.42
CA VAL A 233 28.13 11.16 -41.88
C VAL A 233 27.42 10.66 -43.14
N LEU A 234 26.08 10.64 -43.14
CA LEU A 234 25.31 10.20 -44.31
C LEU A 234 25.55 11.11 -45.52
N TRP A 235 25.66 12.43 -45.30
CA TRP A 235 25.98 13.40 -46.35
C TRP A 235 27.39 13.20 -46.92
N ALA A 236 28.38 12.92 -46.08
CA ALA A 236 29.73 12.61 -46.52
C ALA A 236 29.79 11.30 -47.31
N SER A 237 29.02 10.28 -46.88
CA SER A 237 28.91 9.00 -47.58
C SER A 237 28.15 9.05 -48.91
N LEU A 238 27.31 10.06 -49.11
CA LEU A 238 26.60 10.27 -50.39
C LEU A 238 27.38 11.13 -51.39
N ARG A 239 28.46 11.78 -50.95
CA ARG A 239 29.33 12.62 -51.78
C ARG A 239 30.73 12.03 -52.02
N GLY A 240 31.07 10.93 -51.38
CA GLY A 240 32.27 10.12 -51.66
C GLY A 240 31.91 8.94 -52.54
#